data_AF-A0AA90Q733-F1
#
_entry.id   AF-A0AA90Q733-F1
#
_cell.length_a   1.000
_cell.length_b   1.000
_cell.length_c   1.000
_cell.angle_alpha   90.00
_cell.angle_beta   90.00
_cell.angle_gamma   90.00
#
_symmetry.space_group_name_H-M   'P 1'
#
loop_
_entity.id
_entity.type
_entity.pdbx_description
1 polymer ?
#
loop_
_entity_poly.entity_id
_entity_poly.type
_entity_poly.pdbx_seq_one_letter_code
_entity_poly.pdbx_strand_id
1 'polypeptide(L)'
;MKTYPALAWRPYMMATTQWMVDHLRSYLGGKRFTLFQFGTCVVWDGSEDYSDAECRARLMSVVTHYPDFKVRRHSSGDFLVTFKGGVGGLMSGKLLEDHFVSLREDALTIGKLKSETLHSAGGIDADEVDLVAGIYVRAQLYRDAEQAVIVAKV
;
A
#
# COMPACT_ATOMS: atom_id res chain seq x y z
N MET A 1 4.10 17.13 -16.19
CA MET A 1 5.38 16.40 -15.98
C MET A 1 5.23 15.64 -14.67
N LYS A 2 5.47 14.32 -14.63
CA LYS A 2 5.40 13.56 -13.35
C LYS A 2 6.56 14.01 -12.47
N THR A 3 6.26 14.48 -11.26
CA THR A 3 7.25 15.04 -10.31
C THR A 3 7.82 13.99 -9.34
N TYR A 4 7.50 12.71 -9.55
CA TYR A 4 7.92 11.59 -8.71
C TYR A 4 8.35 10.41 -9.59
N PRO A 5 9.21 9.50 -9.09
CA PRO A 5 9.67 8.36 -9.86
C PRO A 5 8.49 7.45 -10.22
N ALA A 6 8.35 7.10 -11.50
CA ALA A 6 7.27 6.23 -11.95
C ALA A 6 7.67 4.76 -11.84
N LEU A 7 6.88 3.96 -11.12
CA LEU A 7 7.00 2.50 -11.18
C LEU A 7 6.43 1.99 -12.50
N ALA A 8 7.18 1.09 -13.15
CA ALA A 8 6.73 0.42 -14.37
C ALA A 8 5.70 -0.67 -14.05
N TRP A 9 5.85 -1.33 -12.90
CA TRP A 9 4.97 -2.41 -12.48
C TRP A 9 3.58 -1.92 -12.07
N ARG A 10 2.55 -2.60 -12.56
CA ARG A 10 1.13 -2.31 -12.32
C ARG A 10 0.35 -3.61 -12.07
N PRO A 11 0.43 -4.18 -10.86
CA PRO A 11 -0.28 -5.42 -10.56
C PRO A 11 -1.80 -5.18 -10.61
N TYR A 12 -2.51 -5.98 -11.41
CA TYR A 12 -3.95 -5.83 -11.65
C TYR A 12 -4.80 -6.62 -10.64
N MET A 13 -4.23 -7.65 -10.04
CA MET A 13 -4.89 -8.50 -9.05
C MET A 13 -5.12 -7.69 -7.79
N MET A 14 -6.34 -7.71 -7.26
CA MET A 14 -6.77 -6.83 -6.19
C MET A 14 -7.89 -7.46 -5.38
N ALA A 15 -7.90 -7.22 -4.07
CA ALA A 15 -9.06 -7.51 -3.25
C ALA A 15 -10.21 -6.56 -3.60
N THR A 16 -11.44 -6.90 -3.21
CA THR A 16 -12.60 -6.02 -3.43
C THR A 16 -12.55 -4.81 -2.50
N THR A 17 -13.19 -3.70 -2.89
CA THR A 17 -13.30 -2.50 -2.02
C THR A 17 -13.95 -2.84 -0.68
N GLN A 18 -14.98 -3.69 -0.69
CA GLN A 18 -15.65 -4.13 0.53
C GLN A 18 -14.68 -4.88 1.46
N TRP A 19 -13.92 -5.84 0.91
CA TRP A 19 -12.91 -6.57 1.68
C TRP A 19 -11.90 -5.61 2.32
N MET A 20 -11.39 -4.64 1.55
CA MET A 20 -10.42 -3.67 2.05
C MET A 20 -10.99 -2.81 3.18
N VAL A 21 -12.23 -2.32 3.04
CA VAL A 21 -12.89 -1.52 4.09
C VAL A 21 -13.03 -2.32 5.38
N ASP A 22 -13.51 -3.56 5.31
CA ASP A 22 -13.75 -4.40 6.48
C ASP A 22 -12.44 -4.71 7.23
N HIS A 23 -11.39 -5.02 6.48
CA HIS A 23 -10.09 -5.37 7.05
C HIS A 23 -9.36 -4.14 7.60
N LEU A 24 -9.41 -3.00 6.89
CA LEU A 24 -8.84 -1.73 7.41
C LEU A 24 -9.54 -1.27 8.69
N ARG A 25 -10.88 -1.37 8.77
CA ARG A 25 -11.62 -1.05 10.01
C ARG A 25 -11.13 -1.87 11.20
N SER A 26 -10.93 -3.18 10.98
CA SER A 26 -10.41 -4.08 12.00
C SER A 26 -8.97 -3.71 12.40
N TYR A 27 -8.08 -3.52 11.43
CA TYR A 27 -6.64 -3.40 11.67
C TYR A 27 -6.20 -2.02 12.17
N LEU A 28 -7.00 -1.00 11.90
CA LEU A 28 -6.76 0.38 12.34
C LEU A 28 -7.40 0.69 13.70
N GLY A 29 -8.08 -0.27 14.33
CA GLY A 29 -8.60 -0.11 15.69
C GLY A 29 -9.62 1.01 15.83
N GLY A 30 -10.50 1.16 14.83
CA GLY A 30 -11.57 2.17 14.82
C GLY A 30 -11.14 3.57 14.37
N LYS A 31 -9.90 3.77 13.92
CA LYS A 31 -9.50 5.03 13.26
C LYS A 31 -10.25 5.20 11.94
N ARG A 32 -10.61 6.45 11.66
CA ARG A 32 -11.24 6.86 10.41
C ARG A 32 -10.22 6.94 9.28
N PHE A 33 -10.66 6.69 8.05
CA PHE A 33 -9.80 6.69 6.88
C PHE A 33 -10.55 6.98 5.57
N THR A 34 -9.79 7.49 4.60
CA THR A 34 -10.20 7.59 3.20
C THR A 34 -9.55 6.45 2.42
N LEU A 35 -10.32 5.73 1.60
CA LEU A 35 -9.83 4.66 0.73
C LEU A 35 -9.84 5.09 -0.74
N PHE A 36 -8.71 4.88 -1.42
CA PHE A 36 -8.55 5.10 -2.85
C PHE A 36 -8.79 3.80 -3.64
N GLN A 37 -9.10 3.94 -4.93
CA GLN A 37 -9.59 2.83 -5.75
C GLN A 37 -8.62 1.64 -5.85
N PHE A 38 -7.31 1.88 -5.77
CA PHE A 38 -6.30 0.81 -5.82
C PHE A 38 -5.90 0.29 -4.43
N GLY A 39 -6.62 0.69 -3.38
CA GLY A 39 -6.48 0.12 -2.05
C GLY A 39 -5.54 0.86 -1.12
N THR A 40 -5.00 1.99 -1.56
CA THR A 40 -4.30 2.91 -0.65
C THR A 40 -5.30 3.59 0.27
N CYS A 41 -5.00 3.68 1.55
CA CYS A 41 -5.77 4.43 2.52
C CYS A 41 -4.97 5.58 3.14
N VAL A 42 -5.67 6.66 3.47
CA VAL A 42 -5.17 7.76 4.31
C VAL A 42 -5.92 7.71 5.63
N VAL A 43 -5.21 7.42 6.71
CA VAL A 43 -5.73 7.36 8.08
C VAL A 43 -5.77 8.77 8.65
N TRP A 44 -6.89 9.11 9.29
CA TRP A 44 -7.09 10.43 9.88
C TRP A 44 -6.47 10.45 11.28
N ASP A 45 -5.71 11.51 11.58
CA ASP A 45 -4.97 11.65 12.84
C ASP A 45 -5.69 12.53 13.89
N GLY A 46 -6.95 12.92 13.61
CA GLY A 46 -7.80 13.71 14.50
C GLY A 46 -9.29 13.34 14.44
N SER A 47 -10.11 14.13 15.12
CA SER A 47 -11.58 13.96 15.18
C SER A 47 -12.30 14.53 13.95
N GLU A 48 -11.64 15.37 13.17
CA GLU A 48 -12.21 16.04 12.00
C GLU A 48 -11.98 15.25 10.70
N ASP A 49 -12.95 15.36 9.80
CA ASP A 49 -12.89 14.72 8.49
C ASP A 49 -11.88 15.40 7.59
N TYR A 50 -10.93 14.63 7.04
CA TYR A 50 -10.08 15.17 6.00
C TYR A 50 -10.89 15.43 4.73
N SER A 51 -10.66 16.61 4.16
CA SER A 51 -11.11 16.93 2.81
C SER A 51 -10.46 15.98 1.80
N ASP A 52 -11.11 15.81 0.65
CA ASP A 52 -10.54 15.05 -0.46
C ASP A 52 -9.19 15.61 -0.90
N ALA A 53 -9.04 16.94 -0.86
CA ALA A 53 -7.82 17.63 -1.23
C ALA A 53 -6.67 17.27 -0.29
N GLU A 54 -6.92 17.23 1.03
CA GLU A 54 -5.93 16.83 2.02
C GLU A 54 -5.53 15.36 1.86
N CYS A 55 -6.50 14.47 1.62
CA CYS A 55 -6.22 13.05 1.38
C CYS A 55 -5.32 12.87 0.15
N ARG A 56 -5.63 13.55 -0.96
CA ARG A 56 -4.82 13.52 -2.18
C ARG A 56 -3.43 14.13 -1.96
N ALA A 57 -3.32 15.20 -1.18
CA ALA A 57 -2.05 15.82 -0.85
C ALA A 57 -1.15 14.89 -0.03
N ARG A 58 -1.71 14.18 0.96
CA ARG A 58 -0.95 13.18 1.76
C ARG A 58 -0.46 12.02 0.89
N LEU A 59 -1.32 11.48 0.04
CA LEU A 59 -0.96 10.46 -0.95
C LEU A 59 0.20 10.92 -1.84
N MET A 60 0.11 12.14 -2.40
CA MET A 60 1.13 12.73 -3.26
C MET A 60 2.46 12.98 -2.52
N SER A 61 2.38 13.39 -1.26
CA SER A 61 3.56 13.63 -0.41
C SER A 61 4.41 12.36 -0.27
N VAL A 62 3.77 11.20 -0.08
CA VAL A 62 4.47 9.91 0.06
C VAL A 62 5.22 9.55 -1.21
N VAL A 63 4.55 9.55 -2.37
CA VAL A 63 5.19 9.15 -3.64
C VAL A 63 6.31 10.11 -4.08
N THR A 64 6.27 11.36 -3.62
CA THR A 64 7.27 12.39 -3.96
C THR A 64 8.51 12.32 -3.05
N HIS A 65 8.34 11.99 -1.77
CA HIS A 65 9.42 12.16 -0.79
C HIS A 65 9.85 10.88 -0.05
N TYR A 66 8.92 9.99 0.31
CA TYR A 66 9.18 8.90 1.25
C TYR A 66 8.33 7.65 0.98
N PRO A 67 8.55 6.93 -0.14
CA PRO A 67 7.81 5.70 -0.42
C PRO A 67 8.34 4.48 0.37
N ASP A 68 9.13 4.72 1.43
CA ASP A 68 9.56 3.69 2.39
C ASP A 68 8.33 3.13 3.12
N PHE A 69 8.31 1.82 3.27
CA PHE A 69 7.20 1.12 3.88
C PHE A 69 7.64 0.29 5.09
N LYS A 70 6.68 0.02 5.96
CA LYS A 70 6.74 -1.01 6.99
C LYS A 70 5.63 -2.00 6.75
N VAL A 71 5.94 -3.27 6.94
CA VAL A 71 4.98 -4.37 6.80
C VAL A 71 4.66 -4.91 8.18
N ARG A 72 3.37 -5.11 8.45
CA ARG A 72 2.87 -5.75 9.66
C ARG A 72 1.95 -6.88 9.27
N ARG A 73 2.33 -8.10 9.59
CA ARG A 73 1.48 -9.28 9.44
C ARG A 73 0.34 -9.25 10.46
N HIS A 74 -0.84 -9.63 10.02
CA HIS A 74 -2.02 -9.79 10.86
C HIS A 74 -2.30 -11.28 11.12
N SER A 75 -3.02 -11.59 12.20
CA SER A 75 -3.34 -12.99 12.58
C SER A 75 -4.22 -13.73 11.56
N SER A 76 -4.90 -12.99 10.68
CA SER A 76 -5.65 -13.50 9.54
C SER A 76 -4.77 -13.96 8.38
N GLY A 77 -3.46 -13.67 8.42
CA GLY A 77 -2.52 -13.92 7.32
C GLY A 77 -2.37 -12.74 6.35
N ASP A 78 -3.12 -11.65 6.51
CA ASP A 78 -2.98 -10.46 5.68
C ASP A 78 -1.85 -9.53 6.14
N PHE A 79 -1.46 -8.63 5.26
CA PHE A 79 -0.38 -7.69 5.50
C PHE A 79 -0.92 -6.26 5.48
N LEU A 80 -0.72 -5.53 6.58
CA LEU A 80 -0.86 -4.09 6.61
C LEU A 80 0.48 -3.46 6.24
N VAL A 81 0.49 -2.68 5.16
CA VAL A 81 1.67 -1.93 4.73
C VAL A 81 1.44 -0.46 5.00
N THR A 82 2.36 0.17 5.72
CA THR A 82 2.25 1.59 6.11
C THR A 82 3.44 2.39 5.59
N PHE A 83 3.15 3.59 5.10
CA PHE A 83 4.10 4.62 4.72
C PHE A 83 4.07 5.76 5.74
N LYS A 84 5.02 6.69 5.64
CA LYS A 84 4.99 7.92 6.47
C LYS A 84 3.74 8.76 6.16
N GLY A 85 3.33 9.59 7.13
CA GLY A 85 2.24 10.56 6.93
C GLY A 85 0.82 10.01 7.08
N GLY A 86 0.66 8.82 7.66
CA GLY A 86 -0.65 8.19 7.87
C GLY A 86 -1.23 7.55 6.60
N VAL A 87 -0.37 7.19 5.65
CA VAL A 87 -0.77 6.52 4.40
C VAL A 87 -0.42 5.03 4.51
N GLY A 88 -1.25 4.16 3.96
CA GLY A 88 -1.00 2.72 3.97
C GLY A 88 -1.88 1.98 2.98
N GLY A 89 -1.92 0.65 3.09
CA GLY A 89 -2.78 -0.21 2.31
C GLY A 89 -2.69 -1.65 2.78
N LEU A 90 -3.44 -2.53 2.13
CA LEU A 90 -3.47 -3.95 2.48
C LEU A 90 -2.95 -4.81 1.33
N MET A 91 -2.28 -5.90 1.69
CA MET A 91 -2.11 -7.06 0.82
C MET A 91 -2.84 -8.25 1.43
N SER A 92 -3.74 -8.87 0.67
CA SER A 92 -4.41 -10.10 1.11
C SER A 92 -3.39 -11.23 1.11
N GLY A 93 -3.32 -11.96 2.23
CA GLY A 93 -2.41 -13.11 2.35
C GLY A 93 -2.74 -14.20 1.35
N LYS A 94 -4.04 -14.45 1.14
CA LYS A 94 -4.52 -15.43 0.16
C LYS A 94 -4.15 -15.03 -1.27
N LEU A 95 -4.36 -13.78 -1.68
CA LEU A 95 -3.97 -13.32 -3.01
C LEU A 95 -2.44 -13.39 -3.20
N LEU A 96 -1.68 -13.12 -2.15
CA LEU A 96 -0.23 -13.22 -2.21
C LEU A 96 0.21 -14.67 -2.39
N GLU A 97 -0.37 -15.59 -1.64
CA GLU A 97 -0.10 -17.03 -1.73
C GLU A 97 -0.48 -17.59 -3.11
N ASP A 98 -1.71 -17.32 -3.58
CA ASP A 98 -2.23 -17.81 -4.86
C ASP A 98 -1.39 -17.35 -6.07
N HIS A 99 -0.65 -16.24 -5.93
CA HIS A 99 0.11 -15.60 -7.01
C HIS A 99 1.59 -15.33 -6.67
N PHE A 100 2.13 -15.99 -5.65
CA PHE A 100 3.43 -15.61 -5.06
C PHE A 100 4.56 -15.60 -6.07
N VAL A 101 4.69 -16.66 -6.88
CA VAL A 101 5.78 -16.79 -7.86
C VAL A 101 5.81 -15.61 -8.84
N SER A 102 4.66 -15.29 -9.44
CA SER A 102 4.55 -14.16 -10.37
C SER A 102 4.76 -12.80 -9.69
N LEU A 103 4.18 -12.60 -8.50
CA LEU A 103 4.31 -11.34 -7.77
C LEU A 103 5.75 -11.11 -7.33
N ARG A 104 6.44 -12.17 -6.91
CA ARG A 104 7.85 -12.14 -6.53
C ARG A 104 8.74 -11.76 -7.71
N GLU A 105 8.57 -12.42 -8.85
CA GLU A 105 9.36 -12.12 -10.05
C GLU A 105 9.17 -10.66 -10.48
N ASP A 106 7.93 -10.21 -10.60
CA ASP A 106 7.63 -8.84 -10.98
C ASP A 106 8.17 -7.83 -9.95
N ALA A 107 7.92 -8.07 -8.65
CA ALA A 107 8.38 -7.19 -7.58
C ALA A 107 9.89 -7.03 -7.61
N LEU A 108 10.64 -8.10 -7.88
CA LEU A 108 12.10 -8.10 -7.89
C LEU A 108 12.72 -7.51 -9.16
N THR A 109 12.02 -7.58 -10.30
CA THR A 109 12.54 -7.14 -11.60
C THR A 109 12.08 -5.75 -12.01
N ILE A 110 10.79 -5.43 -11.85
CA ILE A 110 10.16 -4.20 -12.33
C ILE A 110 9.41 -3.41 -11.25
N GLY A 111 9.21 -4.01 -10.07
CA GLY A 111 8.57 -3.38 -8.92
C GLY A 111 9.51 -2.50 -8.08
N LYS A 112 10.83 -2.66 -8.25
CA LYS A 112 11.82 -1.83 -7.54
C LYS A 112 12.06 -0.50 -8.23
N LEU A 113 12.31 0.54 -7.44
CA LEU A 113 12.88 1.78 -7.94
C LEU A 113 14.35 1.55 -8.32
N LYS A 114 14.80 2.11 -9.45
CA LYS A 114 16.14 1.83 -10.01
C LYS A 114 17.31 2.07 -9.05
N SER A 115 17.16 2.96 -8.08
CA SER A 115 18.20 3.39 -7.15
C SER A 115 17.96 2.97 -5.71
N GLU A 116 16.97 2.11 -5.44
CA GLU A 116 16.65 1.74 -4.06
C GLU A 116 17.39 0.49 -3.59
N THR A 117 17.75 0.50 -2.31
CA THR A 117 18.23 -0.67 -1.58
C THR A 117 17.13 -1.10 -0.63
N LEU A 118 16.74 -2.37 -0.70
CA LEU A 118 15.74 -2.93 0.18
C LEU A 118 16.44 -3.59 1.37
N HIS A 119 16.16 -3.09 2.56
CA HIS A 119 16.67 -3.66 3.81
C HIS A 119 15.63 -4.61 4.38
N SER A 120 16.07 -5.83 4.66
CA SER A 120 15.25 -6.84 5.30
C SER A 120 15.43 -6.78 6.81
N ALA A 121 14.35 -7.02 7.55
CA ALA A 121 14.31 -6.86 9.00
C ALA A 121 14.08 -8.20 9.70
N GLY A 122 14.74 -9.27 9.23
CA GLY A 122 14.89 -10.52 9.99
C GLY A 122 14.60 -11.80 9.20
N GLY A 123 15.67 -12.52 8.84
CA GLY A 123 15.62 -13.92 8.41
C GLY A 123 15.14 -14.16 6.97
N ILE A 124 15.86 -15.05 6.27
CA ILE A 124 15.89 -15.19 4.80
C ILE A 124 14.49 -15.32 4.12
N ASP A 125 13.54 -16.05 4.72
CA ASP A 125 12.24 -16.34 4.06
C ASP A 125 11.07 -15.45 4.51
N ALA A 126 11.05 -15.03 5.78
CA ALA A 126 10.03 -14.09 6.28
C ALA A 126 10.21 -12.70 5.65
N ASP A 127 11.45 -12.36 5.35
CA ASP A 127 11.85 -11.13 4.70
C ASP A 127 11.32 -10.99 3.26
N GLU A 128 11.25 -12.08 2.49
CA GLU A 128 10.86 -12.00 1.08
C GLU A 128 9.35 -11.83 0.89
N VAL A 129 8.53 -12.55 1.65
CA VAL A 129 7.06 -12.41 1.59
C VAL A 129 6.64 -11.00 1.98
N ASP A 130 7.23 -10.46 3.04
CA ASP A 130 6.97 -9.08 3.49
C ASP A 130 7.43 -8.08 2.42
N LEU A 131 8.60 -8.33 1.82
CA LEU A 131 9.11 -7.49 0.75
C LEU A 131 8.16 -7.44 -0.44
N VAL A 132 7.70 -8.59 -0.92
CA VAL A 132 6.77 -8.67 -2.06
C VAL A 132 5.45 -7.98 -1.72
N ALA A 133 4.91 -8.19 -0.52
CA ALA A 133 3.70 -7.50 -0.05
C ALA A 133 3.90 -5.97 -0.02
N GLY A 134 5.03 -5.50 0.51
CA GLY A 134 5.37 -4.08 0.60
C GLY A 134 5.52 -3.42 -0.78
N ILE A 135 6.26 -4.05 -1.70
CA ILE A 135 6.43 -3.54 -3.07
C ILE A 135 5.09 -3.55 -3.82
N TYR A 136 4.27 -4.60 -3.65
CA TYR A 136 2.93 -4.66 -4.24
C TYR A 136 2.06 -3.48 -3.76
N VAL A 137 1.96 -3.25 -2.44
CA VAL A 137 1.12 -2.15 -1.92
C VAL A 137 1.66 -0.80 -2.37
N ARG A 138 2.98 -0.65 -2.44
CA ARG A 138 3.60 0.56 -3.01
C ARG A 138 3.25 0.74 -4.48
N ALA A 139 3.24 -0.32 -5.29
CA ALA A 139 2.81 -0.22 -6.69
C ALA A 139 1.36 0.28 -6.80
N GLN A 140 0.46 -0.19 -5.91
CA GLN A 140 -0.91 0.34 -5.83
C GLN A 140 -0.95 1.81 -5.40
N LEU A 141 -0.13 2.22 -4.42
CA LEU A 141 0.05 3.63 -4.03
C LEU A 141 0.41 4.52 -5.22
N TYR A 142 1.32 4.10 -6.08
CA TYR A 142 1.67 4.88 -7.29
C TYR A 142 0.51 4.97 -8.28
N ARG A 143 -0.28 3.90 -8.44
CA ARG A 143 -1.48 3.93 -9.29
C ARG A 143 -2.54 4.88 -8.71
N ASP A 144 -2.70 4.89 -7.40
CA ASP A 144 -3.61 5.82 -6.71
C ASP A 144 -3.09 7.25 -6.81
N ALA A 145 -1.78 7.50 -6.77
CA ALA A 145 -1.22 8.85 -6.95
C ALA A 145 -1.43 9.40 -8.38
N GLU A 146 -1.61 8.52 -9.36
CA GLU A 146 -1.86 8.92 -10.75
C GLU A 146 -3.34 9.20 -11.04
N GLN A 147 -4.26 8.44 -10.45
CA GLN A 147 -5.71 8.57 -10.72
C GLN A 147 -6.48 9.27 -9.59
N ALA A 148 -6.01 9.13 -8.35
CA ALA A 148 -6.50 9.81 -7.15
C ALA A 148 -8.03 9.72 -6.92
N VAL A 149 -8.63 8.60 -7.32
CA VAL A 149 -10.06 8.32 -7.16
C VAL A 149 -10.33 7.76 -5.77
N ILE A 150 -11.18 8.46 -5.01
CA ILE A 150 -11.65 8.03 -3.68
C ILE A 150 -12.89 7.15 -3.86
N VAL A 151 -12.90 6.00 -3.22
CA VAL A 151 -14.00 5.02 -3.32
C VAL A 151 -14.75 4.80 -1.99
N ALA A 152 -14.15 5.17 -0.86
CA ALA A 152 -14.83 5.15 0.43
C ALA A 152 -14.25 6.18 1.41
N LYS A 153 -15.09 6.63 2.33
CA LYS A 153 -14.72 7.35 3.56
C LYS A 153 -15.41 6.65 4.73
N VAL A 154 -14.62 6.30 5.72
CA VAL A 154 -15.01 5.42 6.82
C VAL A 154 -14.60 6.06 8.13
#